data_AF-A0A2D0PCM9-F1
#
_entry.id   AF-A0A2D0PCM9-F1
#
_cell.length_a   1.000
_cell.length_b   1.000
_cell.length_c   1.000
_cell.angle_alpha   90.00
_cell.angle_beta   90.00
_cell.angle_gamma   90.00
#
_symmetry.space_group_name_H-M   'P 1'
#
loop_
_entity.id
_entity.type
_entity.pdbx_description
1 polymer ?
#
loop_
_entity_poly.entity_id
_entity_poly.type
_entity_poly.pdbx_seq_one_letter_code
_entity_poly.pdbx_strand_id
1 'polypeptide(L)'
;MNLVKTCVFVILISAISANCVYQNKTYKLGSKINSADVCQMCWCRGRFNPQIQCRTRECPETEVPGGDNCHPLYEKDKCCPVGYECVAATDVNDGTQEKDM
;
A
#
# COMPACT_ATOMS: atom_id res chain seq x y z
N MET A 1 -6.55 -55.22 -17.77
CA MET A 1 -6.73 -53.93 -18.48
C MET A 1 -7.55 -52.96 -17.64
N ASN A 2 -6.99 -52.33 -16.59
CA ASN A 2 -7.71 -51.30 -15.82
C ASN A 2 -6.78 -50.26 -15.15
N LEU A 3 -5.51 -50.18 -15.56
CA LEU A 3 -4.58 -49.18 -15.01
C LEU A 3 -4.78 -47.79 -15.66
N VAL A 4 -5.20 -47.76 -16.93
CA VAL A 4 -5.38 -46.52 -17.71
C VAL A 4 -6.63 -45.74 -17.26
N LYS A 5 -7.63 -46.42 -16.69
CA LYS A 5 -8.91 -45.81 -16.30
C LYS A 5 -8.78 -44.97 -15.04
N THR A 6 -7.91 -45.37 -14.11
CA THR A 6 -7.60 -44.59 -12.90
C THR A 6 -6.76 -43.35 -13.22
N CYS A 7 -5.84 -43.43 -14.20
CA CYS A 7 -5.06 -42.26 -14.64
C CYS A 7 -5.95 -41.17 -15.26
N VAL A 8 -6.94 -41.51 -16.09
CA VAL A 8 -7.83 -40.50 -16.71
C VAL A 8 -8.68 -39.76 -15.67
N PHE A 9 -9.10 -40.43 -14.59
CA PHE A 9 -9.81 -39.78 -13.47
C PHE A 9 -8.93 -38.84 -12.64
N VAL A 10 -7.62 -39.09 -12.56
CA VAL A 10 -6.66 -38.25 -11.82
C VAL A 10 -6.15 -37.07 -12.68
N ILE A 11 -6.25 -37.15 -14.00
CA ILE A 11 -5.86 -36.07 -14.92
C ILE A 11 -6.88 -34.89 -14.93
N LEU A 12 -8.08 -35.09 -14.40
CA LEU A 12 -9.08 -34.02 -14.14
C LEU A 12 -8.80 -33.20 -12.87
N ILE A 13 -7.70 -33.45 -12.16
CA ILE A 13 -7.21 -32.55 -11.12
C ILE A 13 -6.64 -31.33 -11.84
N SER A 14 -7.55 -30.44 -12.26
CA SER A 14 -7.23 -29.13 -12.82
C SER A 14 -6.06 -28.54 -12.04
N ALA A 15 -5.00 -28.17 -12.76
CA ALA A 15 -3.92 -27.39 -12.19
C ALA A 15 -4.54 -26.07 -11.72
N ILE A 16 -4.99 -26.03 -10.47
CA ILE A 16 -5.47 -24.82 -9.81
C ILE A 16 -4.24 -23.94 -9.67
N SER A 17 -3.96 -23.16 -10.71
CA SER A 17 -2.94 -22.14 -10.65
C SER A 17 -3.46 -21.10 -9.67
N ALA A 18 -3.04 -21.18 -8.40
CA ALA A 18 -3.37 -20.25 -7.34
C ALA A 18 -2.62 -18.93 -7.56
N ASN A 19 -2.87 -18.30 -8.71
CA ASN A 19 -2.27 -17.05 -9.12
C ASN A 19 -3.37 -16.01 -9.29
N CYS A 20 -3.02 -14.76 -9.03
CA CYS A 20 -3.90 -13.64 -9.30
C CYS A 20 -3.41 -12.91 -10.54
N VAL A 21 -4.35 -12.40 -11.34
CA VAL A 21 -4.03 -11.57 -12.50
C VAL A 21 -4.42 -10.12 -12.17
N TYR A 22 -3.46 -9.21 -12.30
CA TYR A 22 -3.66 -7.78 -12.06
C TYR A 22 -2.83 -6.97 -13.05
N GLN A 23 -3.45 -6.03 -13.76
CA GLN A 23 -2.80 -5.19 -14.78
C GLN A 23 -1.97 -6.01 -15.79
N ASN A 24 -2.55 -7.07 -16.36
CA ASN A 24 -1.90 -7.99 -17.30
C ASN A 24 -0.63 -8.69 -16.76
N LYS A 25 -0.40 -8.67 -15.44
CA LYS A 25 0.67 -9.42 -14.77
C LYS A 25 0.09 -10.52 -13.90
N THR A 26 0.77 -11.66 -13.88
CA THR A 26 0.41 -12.81 -13.07
C THR A 26 1.25 -12.82 -11.80
N TYR A 27 0.60 -12.83 -10.65
CA TYR A 27 1.20 -12.86 -9.32
C TYR A 27 0.93 -14.20 -8.67
N LYS A 28 1.96 -14.84 -8.11
CA LYS A 28 1.80 -16.07 -7.33
C LYS A 28 1.09 -15.78 -6.02
N LEU A 29 0.40 -16.77 -5.45
CA LEU A 29 -0.13 -16.66 -4.09
C LEU A 29 0.94 -16.17 -3.10
N GLY A 30 0.58 -15.21 -2.25
CA GLY A 30 1.47 -14.57 -1.29
C GLY A 30 2.34 -13.44 -1.86
N SER A 31 2.41 -13.29 -3.18
CA SER A 31 3.21 -12.22 -3.80
C SER A 31 2.64 -10.84 -3.47
N LYS A 32 3.53 -9.91 -3.14
CA LYS A 32 3.21 -8.49 -2.99
C LYS A 32 3.07 -7.85 -4.37
N ILE A 33 2.10 -6.95 -4.48
CA ILE A 33 1.87 -6.15 -5.69
C ILE A 33 2.33 -4.73 -5.41
N ASN A 34 3.05 -4.15 -6.37
CA ASN A 34 3.41 -2.75 -6.33
C ASN A 34 2.16 -1.93 -6.64
N SER A 35 1.55 -1.36 -5.60
CA SER A 35 0.47 -0.39 -5.74
C SER A 35 1.05 0.97 -6.10
N ALA A 36 0.24 1.82 -6.74
CA ALA A 36 0.58 3.23 -6.96
C ALA A 36 0.53 4.04 -5.64
N ASP A 37 -0.31 3.59 -4.70
CA ASP A 37 -0.43 4.20 -3.37
C ASP A 37 0.57 3.56 -2.39
N VAL A 38 1.47 4.38 -1.85
CA VAL A 38 2.51 3.99 -0.88
C VAL A 38 1.92 3.56 0.47
N CYS A 39 0.70 3.99 0.78
CA CYS A 39 -0.05 3.58 1.96
C CYS A 39 -0.78 2.26 1.79
N GLN A 40 -0.97 1.79 0.55
CA GLN A 40 -1.63 0.52 0.30
C GLN A 40 -0.65 -0.61 0.06
N MET A 41 -0.89 -1.69 0.79
CA MET A 41 -0.14 -2.91 0.65
C MET A 41 -1.06 -3.98 0.09
N CYS A 42 -0.80 -4.40 -1.14
CA CYS A 42 -1.63 -5.38 -1.85
C CYS A 42 -0.89 -6.71 -2.00
N TRP A 43 -1.62 -7.80 -1.85
CA TRP A 43 -1.10 -9.15 -2.06
C TRP A 43 -2.08 -10.04 -2.80
N CYS A 44 -1.56 -11.00 -3.56
CA CYS A 44 -2.37 -12.10 -4.07
C CYS A 44 -2.68 -13.09 -2.94
N ARG A 45 -3.96 -13.25 -2.57
CA ARG A 45 -4.39 -14.14 -1.48
C ARG A 45 -5.62 -14.94 -1.89
N GLY A 46 -5.87 -16.05 -1.19
CA GLY A 46 -7.00 -16.96 -1.44
C GLY A 46 -6.56 -18.25 -2.12
N ARG A 47 -6.86 -19.39 -1.48
CA ARG A 47 -6.41 -20.72 -1.93
C ARG A 47 -7.31 -21.32 -3.01
N PHE A 48 -8.62 -21.14 -2.89
CA PHE A 48 -9.62 -21.66 -3.82
C PHE A 48 -10.11 -20.59 -4.83
N ASN A 49 -10.04 -19.31 -4.44
CA ASN A 49 -10.35 -18.16 -5.30
C ASN A 49 -9.26 -17.10 -5.08
N PRO A 50 -8.14 -17.17 -5.81
CA PRO A 50 -7.05 -16.21 -5.67
C PRO A 50 -7.48 -14.82 -6.18
N GLN A 51 -7.44 -13.83 -5.30
CA GLN A 51 -7.80 -12.44 -5.60
C GLN A 51 -6.82 -11.47 -4.96
N ILE A 52 -6.78 -10.24 -5.50
CA ILE A 52 -5.97 -9.18 -4.93
C ILE A 52 -6.65 -8.65 -3.68
N GLN A 53 -5.92 -8.70 -2.58
CA GLN A 53 -6.34 -8.21 -1.27
C GLN A 53 -5.40 -7.07 -0.89
N CYS A 54 -5.97 -5.87 -0.76
CA CYS A 54 -5.23 -4.68 -0.35
C CYS A 54 -5.60 -4.31 1.09
N ARG A 55 -4.61 -3.82 1.84
CA ARG A 55 -4.81 -3.19 3.14
C ARG A 55 -4.11 -1.85 3.15
N THR A 56 -4.83 -0.81 3.53
CA THR A 56 -4.26 0.50 3.83
C THR A 56 -3.56 0.41 5.18
N ARG A 57 -2.35 0.96 5.28
CA ARG A 57 -1.69 1.16 6.56
C ARG A 57 -2.18 2.46 7.17
N GLU A 58 -2.68 2.36 8.38
CA GLU A 58 -2.93 3.54 9.21
C GLU A 58 -1.59 3.97 9.81
N CYS A 59 -1.37 5.28 9.84
CA CYS A 59 -0.21 5.83 10.50
C CYS A 59 -0.45 5.82 12.01
N PRO A 60 0.60 5.56 12.81
CA PRO A 60 0.46 5.67 14.26
C PRO A 60 -0.04 7.07 14.58
N GLU A 61 -1.06 7.14 15.43
CA GLU A 61 -1.55 8.41 15.96
C GLU A 61 -0.43 9.00 16.79
N THR A 62 0.35 9.86 16.14
CA THR A 62 1.44 10.57 16.78
C THR A 62 0.76 11.76 17.41
N GLU A 63 0.83 11.88 18.74
CA GLU A 63 0.38 13.08 19.45
C GLU A 63 1.04 14.28 18.76
N VAL A 64 0.26 15.03 17.96
CA VAL A 64 0.77 16.19 17.22
C VAL A 64 1.30 17.15 18.28
N PRO A 65 2.61 17.43 18.31
CA PRO A 65 3.16 18.27 19.35
C PRO A 65 2.71 19.71 19.10
N GLY A 66 1.62 20.11 19.76
CA GLY A 66 1.22 21.50 19.95
C GLY A 66 0.37 22.14 18.83
N GLY A 67 -0.93 21.87 18.85
CA GLY A 67 -1.95 22.80 18.33
C GLY A 67 -2.34 22.68 16.85
N ASP A 68 -3.47 23.30 16.51
CA ASP A 68 -4.15 23.27 15.19
C ASP A 68 -3.32 23.87 14.02
N ASN A 69 -2.11 24.36 14.31
CA ASN A 69 -1.20 25.09 13.42
C ASN A 69 0.01 24.26 12.93
N CYS A 70 -0.01 22.95 13.16
CA CYS A 70 1.01 22.03 12.67
C CYS A 70 0.53 21.28 11.42
N HIS A 71 1.42 21.16 10.43
CA HIS A 71 1.15 20.36 9.23
C HIS A 71 2.16 19.21 9.11
N PRO A 72 1.71 18.03 8.65
CA PRO A 72 2.56 16.85 8.50
C PRO A 72 3.57 17.01 7.36
N LEU A 73 4.81 16.60 7.60
CA LEU A 73 5.88 16.52 6.61
C LEU A 73 6.00 15.08 6.09
N TYR A 74 5.88 14.91 4.77
CA TYR A 74 6.01 13.62 4.09
C TYR A 74 7.29 13.54 3.28
N GLU A 75 7.97 12.40 3.38
CA GLU A 75 9.08 12.05 2.51
C GLU A 75 8.62 11.20 1.33
N LYS A 76 9.41 11.23 0.25
CA LYS A 76 9.19 10.37 -0.91
C LYS A 76 9.20 8.89 -0.49
N ASP A 77 8.27 8.11 -1.03
CA ASP A 77 8.11 6.68 -0.79
C ASP A 77 7.74 6.29 0.66
N LYS A 78 7.30 7.26 1.48
CA LYS A 78 6.76 7.03 2.83
C LYS A 78 5.25 7.29 2.86
N CYS A 79 4.51 6.33 3.39
CA CYS A 79 3.08 6.50 3.66
C CYS A 79 2.81 7.48 4.80
N CYS A 80 3.63 7.42 5.85
CA CYS A 80 3.40 8.17 7.07
C CYS A 80 4.29 9.40 7.17
N PRO A 81 3.82 10.45 7.84
CA PRO A 81 4.62 11.64 8.06
C PRO A 81 5.87 11.27 8.86
N VAL A 82 6.98 11.90 8.50
CA VAL A 82 8.27 11.74 9.20
C VAL A 82 8.45 12.81 10.27
N GLY A 83 7.61 13.84 10.26
CA GLY A 83 7.60 14.94 11.22
C GLY A 83 6.41 15.87 11.01
N TYR A 84 6.37 16.94 11.80
CA TYR A 84 5.39 18.00 11.71
C TYR A 84 6.10 19.35 11.76
N GLU A 85 5.65 20.30 10.94
CA GLU A 85 6.10 21.68 10.98
C GLU A 85 4.96 22.56 11.53
N CYS A 86 5.24 23.25 12.63
CA CYS A 86 4.28 24.09 13.33
C CYS A 86 4.58 25.56 13.07
N VAL A 87 3.61 26.28 12.54
CA VAL A 87 3.72 27.73 12.39
C VAL A 87 3.44 28.32 13.76
N ALA A 88 4.46 28.71 14.53
CA ALA A 88 4.24 29.42 15.79
C ALA A 88 3.21 30.53 15.56
N ALA A 89 2.28 30.73 16.50
CA ALA A 89 1.38 31.87 16.49
C ALA A 89 2.21 33.14 16.70
N THR A 90 2.92 33.55 15.65
CA THR A 90 3.51 34.87 15.56
C THR A 90 2.35 35.80 15.31
N ASP A 91 2.11 36.71 16.25
CA ASP A 91 1.35 37.93 16.00
C ASP A 91 1.66 38.41 14.58
N VAL A 92 0.59 38.62 13.79
CA VAL A 92 0.63 39.14 12.42
C VAL A 92 1.65 40.26 12.31
N ASN A 93 2.85 39.98 11.81
CA ASN A 93 3.82 40.93 11.26
C ASN A 93 4.97 40.16 10.62
N ASP A 94 4.76 39.60 9.43
CA ASP A 94 5.83 39.59 8.43
C ASP A 94 5.23 39.55 7.04
N GLY A 95 4.73 40.71 6.64
CA GLY A 95 4.58 41.05 5.25
C GLY A 95 5.85 41.74 4.79
N THR A 96 6.60 41.03 3.95
CA THR A 96 7.42 41.56 2.85
C THR A 96 8.85 42.01 3.19
N GLN A 97 9.79 41.27 2.61
CA GLN A 97 11.13 41.74 2.29
C GLN A 97 11.08 43.07 1.54
N GLU A 98 11.74 44.11 2.04
CA GLU A 98 12.28 45.16 1.17
C GLU A 98 13.79 45.29 1.39
N LYS A 99 14.50 44.88 0.36
CA LYS A 99 15.92 45.05 0.11
C LYS A 99 16.08 46.43 -0.53
N ASP A 100 16.74 47.39 0.12
CA ASP A 100 17.60 48.43 -0.50
C ASP A 100 18.15 49.45 0.53
N MET A 101 19.30 50.03 0.15
CA MET A 101 20.17 51.04 0.80
C MET A 101 21.18 50.58 1.87
#